data_AF-A0A934ZTT1-F1
#
_entry.id   AF-A0A934ZTT1-F1
#
_cell.length_a   1.000
_cell.length_b   1.000
_cell.length_c   1.000
_cell.angle_alpha   90.00
_cell.angle_beta   90.00
_cell.angle_gamma   90.00
#
_symmetry.space_group_name_H-M   'P 1'
#
loop_
_entity.id
_entity.type
_entity.pdbx_description
1 polymer ?
#
loop_
_entity_poly.entity_id
_entity_poly.type
_entity_poly.pdbx_seq_one_letter_code
_entity_poly.pdbx_strand_id
1 'polypeptide(L)'
;MGSFEVSEIKIAGMQLTRLNVTMDARDGVARFHPLKAQLYGGQYSGDISLDMRPATPRLSLNENLSGINMAALMKDFLDSERLAGRGTLTAKLPATGRNGDQLLRHCAAPSPPILPMARCKASTFGTRSHRPNRCCNSAHSLVVRTPDVPHSKPSRRRL
;
A
#
# COMPACT_ATOMS: atom_id res chain seq x y z
N MET A 1 14.76 -0.32 -26.10
CA MET A 1 15.05 -1.05 -24.86
C MET A 1 16.47 -0.78 -24.38
N GLY A 2 16.60 -0.23 -23.19
CA GLY A 2 17.86 -0.10 -22.45
C GLY A 2 17.63 -0.45 -20.98
N SER A 3 18.65 -0.98 -20.31
CA SER A 3 18.60 -1.36 -18.90
C SER A 3 19.60 -0.55 -18.10
N PHE A 4 19.19 -0.10 -16.92
CA PHE A 4 20.02 0.67 -16.00
C PHE A 4 20.05 -0.01 -14.64
N GLU A 5 21.25 -0.08 -14.06
CA GLU A 5 21.46 -0.56 -12.70
C GLU A 5 22.12 0.53 -11.88
N VAL A 6 21.57 0.77 -10.70
CA VAL A 6 22.08 1.76 -9.75
C VAL A 6 22.14 1.12 -8.38
N SER A 7 23.32 1.13 -7.76
CA SER A 7 23.53 0.49 -6.47
C SER A 7 22.75 1.18 -5.34
N GLU A 8 22.71 2.51 -5.35
CA GLU A 8 22.01 3.32 -4.36
C GLU A 8 21.57 4.65 -4.97
N ILE A 9 20.33 5.05 -4.69
CA ILE A 9 19.79 6.34 -5.12
C ILE A 9 18.81 6.87 -4.07
N LYS A 10 18.86 8.17 -3.81
CA LYS A 10 17.90 8.86 -2.95
C LYS A 10 16.91 9.65 -3.81
N ILE A 11 15.63 9.32 -3.72
CA ILE A 11 14.55 9.95 -4.49
C ILE A 11 13.45 10.36 -3.53
N ALA A 12 13.06 11.64 -3.55
CA ALA A 12 11.97 12.18 -2.72
C ALA A 12 12.10 11.81 -1.23
N GLY A 13 13.31 11.91 -0.67
CA GLY A 13 13.61 11.55 0.72
C GLY A 13 13.88 10.06 0.96
N MET A 14 13.39 9.18 0.08
CA MET A 14 13.50 7.73 0.21
C MET A 14 14.84 7.21 -0.31
N GLN A 15 15.45 6.27 0.41
CA GLN A 15 16.68 5.59 -0.02
C GLN A 15 16.37 4.25 -0.67
N LEU A 16 16.64 4.14 -1.97
CA LEU A 16 16.49 2.92 -2.74
C LEU A 16 17.87 2.31 -2.98
N THR A 17 17.99 1.00 -2.83
CA THR A 17 19.23 0.27 -3.16
C THR A 17 18.97 -0.86 -4.15
N ARG A 18 20.00 -1.27 -4.89
CA ARG A 18 19.91 -2.30 -5.94
C ARG A 18 18.78 -2.01 -6.94
N LEU A 19 18.70 -0.77 -7.42
CA LEU A 19 17.75 -0.38 -8.43
C LEU A 19 18.15 -1.02 -9.76
N ASN A 20 17.23 -1.76 -10.37
CA ASN A 20 17.32 -2.28 -11.72
C ASN A 20 16.06 -1.85 -12.47
N VAL A 21 16.23 -1.18 -13.60
CA VAL A 21 15.11 -0.70 -14.42
C VAL A 21 15.39 -0.95 -15.89
N THR A 22 14.42 -1.53 -16.58
CA THR A 22 14.42 -1.60 -18.05
C THR A 22 13.46 -0.56 -18.60
N MET A 23 13.95 0.28 -19.52
CA MET A 23 13.18 1.28 -20.22
C MET A 23 13.00 0.89 -21.69
N ASP A 24 11.76 0.94 -22.16
CA ASP A 24 11.43 0.89 -23.58
C ASP A 24 10.61 2.12 -23.97
N ALA A 25 11.01 2.79 -25.06
CA ALA A 25 10.30 3.93 -25.59
C ALA A 25 10.14 3.73 -27.09
N ARG A 26 8.90 3.48 -27.53
CA ARG A 26 8.55 3.18 -28.92
C ARG A 26 7.19 3.79 -29.23
N ASP A 27 7.05 4.36 -30.43
CA ASP A 27 5.77 4.85 -30.97
C ASP A 27 5.03 5.82 -30.03
N GLY A 28 5.75 6.69 -29.33
CA GLY A 28 5.17 7.66 -28.40
C GLY A 28 4.70 7.05 -27.06
N VAL A 29 5.05 5.80 -26.78
CA VAL A 29 4.81 5.12 -25.51
C VAL A 29 6.14 4.83 -24.83
N ALA A 30 6.32 5.33 -23.61
CA ALA A 30 7.45 4.99 -22.76
C ALA A 30 6.99 4.05 -21.64
N ARG A 31 7.72 2.96 -21.39
CA ARG A 31 7.46 2.01 -20.32
C ARG A 31 8.74 1.70 -19.57
N PHE A 32 8.67 1.75 -18.26
CA PHE A 32 9.72 1.38 -17.33
C PHE A 32 9.28 0.10 -16.62
N HIS A 33 9.70 -1.03 -17.16
CA HIS A 33 9.36 -2.34 -16.64
C HIS A 33 10.39 -3.41 -17.07
N PRO A 34 10.82 -4.29 -16.15
CA PRO A 34 10.55 -4.24 -14.71
C PRO A 34 11.37 -3.14 -14.04
N LEU A 35 10.78 -2.43 -13.07
CA LEU A 35 11.52 -1.58 -12.14
C LEU A 35 11.58 -2.31 -10.80
N LYS A 36 12.77 -2.60 -10.28
CA LYS A 36 12.97 -3.33 -9.02
C LYS A 36 13.99 -2.61 -8.17
N ALA A 37 13.76 -2.52 -6.87
CA ALA A 37 14.75 -2.06 -5.90
C ALA A 37 14.50 -2.68 -4.53
N GLN A 38 15.38 -2.39 -3.58
CA GLN A 38 15.09 -2.55 -2.16
C GLN A 38 14.79 -1.20 -1.54
N LEU A 39 13.82 -1.20 -0.63
CA LEU A 39 13.38 -0.01 0.07
C LEU A 39 13.04 -0.39 1.52
N TYR A 40 13.59 0.35 2.49
CA TYR A 40 13.42 0.13 3.94
C TYR A 40 13.50 -1.35 4.40
N GLY A 41 14.47 -2.09 3.86
CA GLY A 41 14.70 -3.50 4.19
C GLY A 41 13.74 -4.51 3.56
N GLY A 42 12.79 -4.07 2.72
CA GLY A 42 11.93 -4.94 1.92
C GLY A 42 12.21 -4.82 0.42
N GLN A 43 11.29 -5.33 -0.40
CA GLN A 43 11.39 -5.30 -1.85
C GLN A 43 10.38 -4.33 -2.46
N TYR A 44 10.84 -3.61 -3.47
CA TYR A 44 10.05 -2.71 -4.29
C TYR A 44 10.05 -3.20 -5.74
N SER A 45 8.88 -3.19 -6.35
CA SER A 45 8.69 -3.47 -7.77
C SER A 45 7.64 -2.54 -8.35
N GLY A 46 7.94 -1.96 -9.51
CA GLY A 46 7.10 -0.98 -10.19
C GLY A 46 6.92 -1.29 -11.67
N ASP A 47 5.83 -0.80 -12.23
CA ASP A 47 5.59 -0.69 -13.67
C ASP A 47 5.02 0.69 -13.95
N ILE A 48 5.78 1.50 -14.67
CA ILE A 48 5.39 2.87 -15.04
C ILE A 48 5.25 2.90 -16.55
N SER A 49 4.09 3.35 -17.03
CA SER A 49 3.83 3.53 -18.46
C SER A 49 3.28 4.93 -18.74
N LEU A 50 3.82 5.57 -19.76
CA LEU A 50 3.46 6.91 -20.21
C LEU A 50 3.13 6.85 -21.71
N ASP A 51 1.86 7.05 -22.03
CA ASP A 51 1.35 7.13 -23.39
C ASP A 51 1.17 8.59 -23.79
N MET A 52 2.03 9.07 -24.70
CA MET A 52 2.01 10.44 -25.23
C MET A 52 1.28 10.55 -26.58
N ARG A 53 0.75 9.45 -27.12
CA ARG A 53 -0.02 9.45 -28.37
C ARG A 53 -1.32 10.26 -28.29
N PRO A 54 -2.13 10.20 -27.21
CA PRO A 54 -3.32 11.02 -27.09
C PRO A 54 -2.99 12.50 -26.84
N ALA A 55 -3.91 13.41 -27.21
CA ALA A 55 -3.76 14.85 -26.99
C ALA A 55 -3.49 15.24 -25.52
N THR A 56 -3.98 14.41 -24.58
CA THR A 56 -3.63 14.49 -23.16
C THR A 56 -2.89 13.20 -22.78
N PRO A 57 -1.59 13.29 -22.44
CA PRO A 57 -0.80 12.12 -22.08
C PRO A 57 -1.40 11.37 -20.90
N ARG A 58 -1.26 10.04 -20.93
CA ARG A 58 -1.75 9.13 -19.89
C ARG A 58 -0.58 8.46 -19.21
N LEU A 59 -0.50 8.60 -17.89
CA LEU A 59 0.46 7.94 -17.04
C LEU A 59 -0.25 6.86 -16.23
N SER A 60 0.35 5.69 -16.11
CA SER A 60 -0.10 4.63 -15.23
C SER A 60 1.07 4.14 -14.42
N LEU A 61 0.95 4.23 -13.09
CA LEU A 61 1.88 3.69 -12.12
C LEU A 61 1.27 2.47 -11.46
N ASN A 62 2.03 1.40 -11.32
CA ASN A 62 1.67 0.22 -10.56
C ASN A 62 2.84 -0.16 -9.65
N GLU A 63 2.70 0.21 -8.39
CA GLU A 63 3.72 0.10 -7.36
C GLU A 63 3.38 -1.06 -6.43
N ASN A 64 4.36 -1.92 -6.15
CA ASN A 64 4.25 -3.02 -5.22
C ASN A 64 5.45 -3.07 -4.30
N LEU A 65 5.17 -3.05 -3.01
CA LEU A 65 6.09 -2.92 -1.90
C LEU A 65 5.82 -4.08 -0.96
N SER A 66 6.78 -4.96 -0.70
CA SER A 66 6.62 -6.14 0.16
C SER A 66 7.65 -6.19 1.27
N GLY A 67 7.19 -6.53 2.49
CA GLY A 67 8.06 -6.66 3.66
C GLY A 67 8.73 -5.34 4.07
N ILE A 68 8.14 -4.20 3.72
CA ILE A 68 8.68 -2.87 4.00
C ILE A 68 8.51 -2.54 5.49
N ASN A 69 9.52 -1.92 6.10
CA ASN A 69 9.38 -1.34 7.42
C ASN A 69 8.46 -0.11 7.38
N MET A 70 7.25 -0.25 7.92
CA MET A 70 6.22 0.80 7.90
C MET A 70 6.60 2.03 8.73
N ALA A 71 7.35 1.86 9.82
CA ALA A 71 7.78 2.98 10.65
C ALA A 71 8.76 3.88 9.88
N ALA A 72 9.71 3.27 9.18
CA ALA A 72 10.67 4.01 8.36
C ALA A 72 9.98 4.73 7.18
N LEU A 73 9.05 4.05 6.52
CA LEU A 73 8.26 4.65 5.44
C LEU A 73 7.43 5.85 5.93
N MET A 74 6.69 5.70 7.03
CA MET A 74 5.86 6.78 7.55
C MET A 74 6.68 7.92 8.15
N LYS A 75 7.88 7.64 8.66
CA LYS A 75 8.82 8.70 9.06
C LYS A 75 9.21 9.57 7.87
N ASP A 76 9.61 8.96 6.75
CA ASP A 76 10.06 9.73 5.59
C ASP A 76 8.90 10.43 4.84
N PHE A 77 7.65 9.93 4.95
CA PHE A 77 6.49 10.49 4.23
C PHE A 77 5.56 11.38 5.07
N LEU A 78 5.36 11.04 6.35
CA LEU A 78 4.37 11.65 7.26
C LEU A 78 5.01 12.19 8.56
N ASP A 79 6.34 12.15 8.68
CA ASP A 79 7.09 12.50 9.90
C ASP A 79 6.52 11.81 11.16
N SER A 80 6.09 10.56 11.01
CA SER A 80 5.34 9.84 12.06
C SER A 80 5.75 8.38 12.14
N GLU A 81 6.02 7.91 13.36
CA GLU A 81 6.42 6.51 13.64
C GLU A 81 5.28 5.72 14.32
N ARG A 82 4.04 6.21 14.23
CA ARG A 82 2.87 5.61 14.92
C ARG A 82 2.50 4.21 14.42
N LEU A 83 2.90 3.85 13.21
CA LEU A 83 2.70 2.51 12.65
C LEU A 83 4.05 1.81 12.53
N ALA A 84 4.21 0.71 13.25
CA ALA A 84 5.43 -0.09 13.24
C ALA A 84 5.15 -1.52 12.77
N GLY A 85 6.18 -2.17 12.23
CA GLY A 85 6.12 -3.53 11.70
C GLY A 85 6.47 -3.61 10.23
N ARG A 86 6.40 -4.83 9.67
CA ARG A 86 6.54 -5.07 8.24
C ARG A 86 5.17 -5.19 7.60
N GLY A 87 4.98 -4.56 6.45
CA GLY A 87 3.77 -4.74 5.69
C GLY A 87 4.02 -4.72 4.18
N THR A 88 2.91 -4.88 3.46
CA THR A 88 2.87 -4.87 2.01
C THR A 88 1.94 -3.76 1.56
N LEU A 89 2.36 -2.98 0.57
CA LEU A 89 1.57 -1.92 -0.03
C LEU A 89 1.51 -2.15 -1.53
N THR A 90 0.32 -1.97 -2.09
CA THR A 90 0.13 -1.98 -3.53
C THR A 90 -0.67 -0.76 -3.90
N ALA A 91 -0.16 0.01 -4.85
CA ALA A 91 -0.80 1.22 -5.32
C ALA A 91 -0.81 1.21 -6.84
N LYS A 92 -2.01 1.35 -7.41
CA LYS A 92 -2.18 1.60 -8.84
C LYS A 92 -2.66 3.01 -8.96
N LEU A 93 -2.01 3.86 -9.75
CA LEU A 93 -2.42 5.25 -9.91
C LEU A 93 -2.43 5.60 -11.41
N PRO A 94 -3.62 5.70 -12.02
CA PRO A 94 -3.75 6.36 -13.30
C PRO A 94 -3.75 7.89 -13.11
N ALA A 95 -3.02 8.59 -13.97
CA ALA A 95 -3.02 10.04 -14.04
C ALA A 95 -3.04 10.48 -15.50
N THR A 96 -3.62 11.65 -15.77
CA THR A 96 -3.59 12.28 -17.09
C THR A 96 -3.05 13.70 -16.95
N GLY A 97 -2.18 14.12 -17.86
CA GLY A 97 -1.57 15.44 -17.74
C GLY A 97 -0.42 15.64 -18.70
N ARG A 98 -0.24 16.90 -19.13
CA ARG A 98 0.79 17.28 -20.11
C ARG A 98 2.16 17.54 -19.47
N ASN A 99 2.24 17.56 -18.15
CA ASN A 99 3.41 17.91 -17.35
C ASN A 99 3.25 17.40 -15.91
N GLY A 100 4.36 17.28 -15.18
CA GLY A 100 4.40 16.67 -13.84
C GLY A 100 3.40 17.27 -12.84
N ASP A 101 3.19 18.58 -12.89
CA ASP A 101 2.22 19.28 -12.04
C ASP A 101 0.76 18.88 -12.37
N GLN A 102 0.42 18.74 -13.66
CA GLN A 102 -0.90 18.26 -14.07
C GLN A 102 -1.13 16.80 -13.71
N LEU A 103 -0.09 15.96 -13.87
CA LEU A 103 -0.14 14.55 -13.49
C LEU A 103 -0.35 14.38 -11.98
N LEU A 104 0.35 15.18 -11.16
CA LEU A 104 0.18 15.15 -9.70
C LEU A 104 -1.22 15.60 -9.28
N ARG A 105 -1.79 16.60 -9.96
CA ARG A 105 -3.15 17.10 -9.70
C ARG A 105 -4.26 16.14 -10.14
N HIS A 106 -4.04 15.38 -11.22
CA HIS A 106 -5.01 14.42 -11.76
C HIS A 106 -4.73 12.98 -11.32
N CYS A 107 -3.85 12.78 -10.35
CA CYS A 107 -3.59 11.48 -9.77
C CYS A 107 -4.81 11.05 -8.95
N ALA A 108 -5.75 10.36 -9.60
CA ALA A 108 -6.90 9.78 -8.95
C ALA A 108 -6.53 8.36 -8.50
N ALA A 109 -6.67 8.07 -7.20
CA ALA A 109 -6.68 6.68 -6.77
C ALA A 109 -7.78 5.94 -7.54
N PRO A 110 -7.51 4.75 -8.12
CA PRO A 110 -8.52 3.98 -8.81
C PRO A 110 -9.65 3.72 -7.82
N SER A 111 -10.87 4.04 -8.25
CA SER A 111 -12.07 3.66 -7.52
C SER A 111 -11.96 2.18 -7.14
N PRO A 112 -12.16 1.80 -5.87
CA PRO A 112 -12.14 0.40 -5.50
C PRO A 112 -13.13 -0.36 -6.39
N PRO A 113 -12.82 -1.58 -6.83
CA PRO A 113 -13.85 -2.41 -7.45
C PRO A 113 -15.02 -2.44 -6.47
N ILE A 114 -16.21 -2.14 -6.97
CA ILE A 114 -17.46 -2.24 -6.23
C ILE A 114 -17.57 -3.73 -5.88
N LEU A 115 -17.04 -4.13 -4.72
CA LEU A 115 -17.27 -5.48 -4.20
C LEU A 115 -18.80 -5.54 -4.04
N PRO A 116 -19.49 -6.51 -4.65
CA PRO A 116 -20.90 -6.68 -4.34
C PRO A 116 -20.98 -6.88 -2.83
N MET A 117 -21.71 -5.98 -2.16
CA MET A 117 -22.03 -6.12 -0.75
C MET A 117 -22.51 -7.56 -0.56
N ALA A 118 -21.80 -8.32 0.28
CA ALA A 118 -22.22 -9.66 0.65
C ALA A 118 -23.66 -9.56 1.15
N ARG A 119 -24.59 -10.01 0.30
CA ARG A 119 -26.02 -9.95 0.55
C ARG A 119 -26.27 -10.94 1.67
N CYS A 120 -26.33 -10.46 2.91
CA CYS A 120 -26.67 -11.26 4.07
C CYS A 120 -28.07 -11.82 3.82
N LYS A 121 -28.17 -13.11 3.49
CA LYS A 121 -29.46 -13.81 3.42
C LYS A 121 -30.04 -13.79 4.84
N ALA A 122 -31.09 -13.00 5.04
CA ALA A 122 -31.94 -13.15 6.21
C ALA A 122 -32.60 -14.53 6.12
N SER A 123 -32.11 -15.49 6.90
CA SER A 123 -32.78 -16.77 7.08
C SER A 123 -34.01 -16.50 7.95
N THR A 124 -35.19 -16.72 7.39
CA THR A 124 -36.48 -16.70 8.07
C THR A 124 -36.43 -17.64 9.28
N PHE A 125 -36.29 -17.09 10.48
CA PHE A 125 -36.23 -17.89 11.71
C PHE A 125 -37.66 -18.16 12.19
N GLY A 126 -38.02 -19.44 12.18
CA GLY A 126 -39.30 -19.96 12.61
C GLY A 126 -39.62 -19.61 14.06
N THR A 127 -40.91 -19.41 14.30
CA THR A 127 -41.53 -19.17 15.60
C THR A 127 -41.26 -20.32 16.58
N ARG A 128 -40.51 -20.08 17.66
CA ARG A 128 -40.75 -20.81 18.91
C ARG A 128 -40.33 -20.05 20.17
N SER A 129 -41.35 -19.91 21.02
CA SER A 129 -41.41 -19.46 22.42
C SER A 129 -40.27 -19.93 23.33
N HIS A 130 -39.56 -18.97 23.97
CA HIS A 130 -39.35 -18.89 25.43
C HIS A 130 -38.52 -17.62 25.79
N ARG A 131 -39.00 -16.83 26.76
CA ARG A 131 -38.32 -15.66 27.40
C ARG A 131 -37.16 -16.12 28.33
N PRO A 132 -36.35 -15.24 28.97
CA PRO A 132 -35.93 -13.84 28.68
C PRO A 132 -34.38 -13.63 28.77
N ASN A 133 -33.90 -12.40 28.53
CA ASN A 133 -32.56 -11.86 28.84
C ASN A 133 -31.34 -12.37 28.06
N ARG A 134 -30.93 -11.61 27.03
CA ARG A 134 -29.58 -11.05 26.87
C ARG A 134 -29.51 -10.22 25.59
N CYS A 135 -29.48 -8.90 25.74
CA CYS A 135 -28.89 -8.02 24.74
C CYS A 135 -27.36 -8.12 24.81
N CYS A 136 -26.74 -7.87 23.66
CA CYS A 136 -25.34 -7.54 23.42
C CYS A 136 -24.33 -8.69 23.25
N ASN A 137 -23.98 -8.84 21.97
CA ASN A 137 -22.61 -8.85 21.45
C ASN A 137 -21.90 -10.21 21.30
N SER A 138 -21.79 -10.66 20.06
CA SER A 138 -20.75 -11.60 19.65
C SER A 138 -20.42 -11.37 18.17
N ALA A 139 -19.57 -10.37 17.94
CA ALA A 139 -18.76 -10.23 16.75
C ALA A 139 -17.73 -11.38 16.68
N HIS A 140 -17.73 -12.10 15.56
CA HIS A 140 -16.72 -13.07 15.11
C HIS A 140 -16.25 -12.51 13.75
N SER A 141 -14.99 -12.24 13.40
CA SER A 141 -13.68 -12.55 13.97
C SER A 141 -12.68 -11.51 13.45
N LEU A 142 -11.87 -10.92 14.33
CA LEU A 142 -10.64 -10.23 13.95
C LEU A 142 -9.50 -10.96 14.66
N VAL A 143 -8.82 -11.87 13.97
CA VAL A 143 -7.61 -12.50 14.48
C VAL A 143 -6.41 -11.69 13.99
N VAL A 144 -6.08 -10.64 14.73
CA VAL A 144 -4.73 -10.06 14.70
C VAL A 144 -3.93 -10.83 15.75
N ARG A 145 -3.06 -11.75 15.32
CA ARG A 145 -2.08 -12.37 16.22
C ARG A 145 -0.94 -11.38 16.43
N THR A 146 -0.97 -10.68 17.57
CA THR A 146 0.23 -10.07 18.16
C THR A 146 0.94 -11.11 19.03
N PRO A 147 2.26 -11.30 18.95
CA PRO A 147 3.01 -11.99 19.98
C PRO A 147 3.04 -11.14 21.27
N ASP A 148 2.64 -11.78 22.36
CA ASP A 148 2.60 -11.29 23.73
C ASP A 148 4.03 -10.98 24.22
N VAL A 149 4.29 -9.72 24.59
CA VAL A 149 5.51 -9.32 25.32
C VAL A 149 5.08 -8.98 26.75
N PRO A 150 5.48 -9.77 27.76
CA PRO A 150 5.08 -9.54 29.14
C PRO A 150 5.85 -8.35 29.72
N HIS A 151 5.14 -7.27 30.06
CA HIS A 151 5.66 -6.16 30.86
C HIS A 151 5.33 -6.39 32.33
N SER A 152 6.33 -6.82 33.10
CA SER A 152 6.29 -6.93 34.56
C SER A 152 6.58 -5.56 35.21
N LYS A 153 5.60 -5.05 35.97
CA LYS A 153 5.77 -4.22 37.17
C LYS A 153 5.03 -4.97 38.30
N PRO A 154 5.33 -4.82 39.61
CA PRO A 154 5.84 -3.61 40.27
C PRO A 154 6.87 -3.87 41.40
N SER A 155 7.41 -2.83 42.05
CA SER A 155 7.43 -2.73 43.53
C SER A 155 8.13 -1.45 44.01
N ARG A 156 7.48 -0.77 44.94
CA ARG A 156 8.04 0.28 45.80
C ARG A 156 9.07 -0.34 46.76
N ARG A 157 10.19 0.33 47.02
CA ARG A 157 10.84 0.30 48.33
C ARG A 157 11.46 1.66 48.67
N ARG A 158 11.11 2.13 49.86
CA ARG A 158 11.79 3.20 50.59
C ARG A 158 13.22 2.79 50.90
N LEU A 159 14.12 3.75 50.91
CA LEU A 159 15.14 3.96 51.94
C LEU A 159 15.26 5.47 52.12
#